data_AF-A0A955PP19-F1
#
_entry.id   AF-A0A955PP19-F1
#
_cell.length_a   1.000
_cell.length_b   1.000
_cell.length_c   1.000
_cell.angle_alpha   90.00
_cell.angle_beta   90.00
_cell.angle_gamma   90.00
#
_symmetry.space_group_name_H-M   'P 1'
#
loop_
_entity.id
_entity.type
_entity.pdbx_description
1 polymer ?
#
loop_
_entity_poly.entity_id
_entity_poly.type
_entity_poly.pdbx_seq_one_letter_code
_entity_poly.pdbx_strand_id
1 'polypeptide(L)' 'VANAFLYEKGSFYDLNAALSWNSEWDRLLYATDINDRGQIIGVGLFGGKEQGFLMTPAEGKPN' A
#
# COMPACT_ATOMS: atom_id res chain seq x y z
N VAL A 1 2.45 16.17 -3.21
CA VAL A 1 2.98 14.84 -3.60
C VAL A 1 1.85 13.83 -3.43
N ALA A 2 1.69 12.89 -4.35
CA ALA A 2 0.64 11.87 -4.29
C ALA A 2 0.89 10.88 -3.12
N ASN A 3 -0.20 10.39 -2.50
CA ASN A 3 -0.18 9.40 -1.44
C ASN A 3 -1.24 8.32 -1.74
N ALA A 4 -0.84 7.05 -1.62
CA ALA A 4 -1.77 5.95 -1.65
C ALA A 4 -2.49 5.83 -0.30
N PHE A 5 -3.83 5.87 -0.32
CA PHE A 5 -4.65 5.70 0.86
C PHE A 5 -5.77 4.69 0.59
N LEU A 6 -6.20 3.98 1.64
CA LEU A 6 -7.42 3.21 1.68
C LEU A 6 -8.48 4.00 2.45
N TYR A 7 -9.68 4.10 1.89
CA TYR A 7 -10.85 4.60 2.61
C TYR A 7 -11.79 3.45 2.92
N GLU A 8 -11.99 3.13 4.19
CA GLU A 8 -12.86 2.05 4.62
C GLU A 8 -13.70 2.51 5.83
N LYS A 9 -15.02 2.33 5.77
CA LYS A 9 -15.96 2.57 6.88
C LYS A 9 -15.79 3.95 7.53
N GLY A 10 -15.60 4.99 6.73
CA GLY A 10 -15.45 6.37 7.24
C GLY A 10 -14.04 6.76 7.66
N SER A 11 -13.07 5.85 7.58
CA SER A 11 -11.69 6.07 8.02
C SER A 11 -10.72 6.07 6.84
N PHE A 12 -9.70 6.94 6.90
CA PHE A 12 -8.59 6.99 5.95
C PHE A 12 -7.36 6.31 6.55
N TYR A 13 -6.81 5.36 5.81
CA TYR A 13 -5.58 4.64 6.15
C TYR A 13 -4.50 5.00 5.13
N ASP A 14 -3.41 5.62 5.57
CA ASP A 14 -2.24 5.84 4.71
C ASP A 14 -1.53 4.49 4.49
N LEU A 15 -1.44 4.05 3.23
CA LEU A 15 -0.82 2.77 2.90
C LEU A 15 0.70 2.81 3.11
N ASN A 16 1.31 4.00 3.10
CA ASN A 16 2.73 4.13 3.40
C ASN A 16 3.04 3.86 4.88
N ALA A 17 2.07 4.05 5.79
CA ALA A 17 2.23 3.70 7.20
C ALA A 17 2.29 2.18 7.44
N ALA A 18 1.82 1.38 6.47
CA ALA A 18 1.89 -0.07 6.50
C ALA A 18 3.16 -0.64 5.85
N LEU A 19 4.00 0.20 5.21
CA LEU A 19 5.30 -0.24 4.72
C LEU A 19 6.19 -0.54 5.92
N SER A 20 6.75 -1.75 5.95
CA SER A 20 7.74 -2.12 6.95
C SER A 20 9.04 -1.33 6.74
N TRP A 21 9.80 -1.14 7.81
CA TRP A 21 11.11 -0.46 7.75
C TRP A 21 12.12 -1.14 6.81
N ASN A 22 11.89 -2.42 6.48
CA ASN A 22 12.68 -3.21 5.54
C ASN A 22 11.99 -3.38 4.17
N SER A 23 10.98 -2.57 3.87
CA SER A 23 10.34 -2.55 2.57
C SER A 23 11.34 -2.12 1.49
N GLU A 24 11.36 -2.83 0.37
CA GLU A 24 12.10 -2.43 -0.83
C GLU A 24 11.42 -1.29 -1.61
N TRP A 25 10.17 -0.97 -1.27
CA TRP A 25 9.45 0.18 -1.81
C TRP A 25 9.86 1.47 -1.10
N ASP A 26 10.22 2.48 -1.88
CA ASP A 26 10.53 3.83 -1.37
C ASP A 26 9.25 4.56 -0.94
N ARG A 27 8.17 4.39 -1.70
CA ARG A 27 6.88 5.06 -1.48
C ARG A 27 5.77 4.44 -2.32
N LEU A 28 4.54 4.42 -1.83
CA LEU A 28 3.34 4.15 -2.62
C LEU A 28 2.66 5.48 -3.02
N LEU A 29 2.48 5.69 -4.32
CA LEU A 29 2.01 6.97 -4.88
C LEU A 29 0.48 7.04 -4.93
N TYR A 30 -0.16 5.99 -5.44
CA TYR A 30 -1.62 5.88 -5.47
C TYR A 30 -2.05 4.40 -5.55
N ALA A 31 -3.18 4.09 -4.91
CA ALA A 31 -3.88 2.82 -5.06
C ALA A 31 -4.93 2.92 -6.17
N THR A 32 -5.10 1.85 -6.95
CA THR A 32 -6.04 1.81 -8.08
C THR A 32 -7.24 0.90 -7.83
N ASP A 33 -7.08 -0.15 -7.04
CA ASP A 33 -8.17 -1.10 -6.75
C ASP A 33 -7.89 -1.92 -5.47
N ILE A 34 -8.95 -2.51 -4.91
CA ILE A 34 -8.92 -3.43 -3.77
C ILE A 34 -9.91 -4.58 -3.99
N ASN A 35 -9.50 -5.81 -3.70
CA ASN A 35 -10.38 -6.99 -3.81
C ASN A 35 -10.96 -7.43 -2.45
N ASP A 36 -11.89 -8.39 -2.46
CA ASP A 36 -12.56 -8.92 -1.25
C ASP A 36 -11.61 -9.58 -0.23
N ARG A 37 -10.37 -9.88 -0.62
CA ARG A 37 -9.33 -10.40 0.29
C ARG A 37 -8.52 -9.28 0.94
N GLY A 38 -8.88 -8.01 0.71
CA GLY A 38 -8.16 -6.84 1.20
C GLY A 38 -6.83 -6.59 0.48
N GLN A 39 -6.59 -7.22 -0.67
CA GLN A 39 -5.37 -6.96 -1.44
C GLN A 39 -5.54 -5.70 -2.26
N ILE A 40 -4.52 -4.85 -2.23
CA ILE A 40 -4.54 -3.53 -2.88
C ILE A 40 -3.51 -3.50 -3.99
N ILE A 41 -3.89 -3.02 -5.16
CA ILE A 41 -2.97 -2.74 -6.27
C ILE A 41 -2.82 -1.23 -6.48
N GLY A 42 -1.70 -0.83 -7.08
CA GLY A 42 -1.46 0.57 -7.41
C GLY A 42 -0.07 0.80 -8.00
N VAL A 43 0.38 2.05 -7.96
CA VAL A 43 1.70 2.47 -8.41
C VAL A 43 2.51 3.06 -7.26
N GLY A 44 3.77 2.66 -7.18
CA GLY A 44 4.74 3.12 -6.18
C GLY A 44 6.11 3.34 -6.80
N LEU A 45 7.05 3.82 -5.99
CA LEU A 45 8.46 3.95 -6.31
C LEU A 45 9.24 2.76 -5.73
N PHE A 46 9.95 2.08 -6.61
CA PHE A 46 10.87 0.99 -6.28
C PHE A 46 12.24 1.31 -6.88
N GLY A 47 13.23 1.59 -6.03
CA GLY A 47 14.55 2.08 -6.47
C GLY A 47 14.46 3.38 -7.29
N GLY A 48 13.54 4.29 -6.91
CA GLY A 48 13.29 5.56 -7.57
C GLY A 48 12.53 5.49 -8.90
N LYS A 49 12.06 4.30 -9.32
CA LYS A 49 11.29 4.12 -10.56
C LYS A 49 9.84 3.79 -10.24
N GLU A 50 8.91 4.35 -11.02
CA GLU A 50 7.50 3.96 -10.92
C GLU A 50 7.32 2.49 -11.33
N GLN A 51 6.68 1.72 -10.47
CA GLN A 51 6.37 0.31 -10.66
C GLN A 51 4.99 0.00 -10.10
N GLY A 52 4.32 -1.00 -10.68
CA GLY A 52 3.07 -1.52 -10.12
C GLY A 52 3.34 -2.36 -8.87
N PHE A 53 2.51 -2.21 -7.84
CA PHE A 53 2.60 -3.00 -6.61
C PHE A 53 1.34 -3.83 -6.36
N LEU A 54 1.51 -4.91 -5.59
CA LEU A 54 0.44 -5.66 -4.93
C LEU A 54 0.74 -5.71 -3.43
N MET A 55 -0.06 -5.02 -2.63
CA MET A 55 -0.01 -5.07 -1.18
C MET A 55 -0.99 -6.14 -0.70
N THR A 56 -0.48 -7.14 0.02
CA THR A 56 -1.29 -8.21 0.61
C THR A 56 -1.30 -8.05 2.14
N PRO A 57 -2.46 -8.12 2.81
CA PRO A 57 -2.52 -8.11 4.25
C PRO A 57 -1.65 -9.21 4.85
N ALA A 58 -0.90 -8.89 5.91
CA ALA A 58 -0.18 -9.91 6.66
C ALA A 58 -1.18 -10.91 7.25
N GLU A 59 -0.93 -12.21 7.12
CA GLU A 59 -1.77 -13.24 7.71
C GLU A 59 -1.73 -13.13 9.24
N GLY A 60 -2.72 -12.45 9.83
CA GLY A 60 -3.25 -12.71 11.17
C GLY A 60 -2.29 -12.85 12.37
N LYS A 61 -1.04 -12.36 12.30
CA LYS A 61 -0.20 -12.22 13.48
C LYS A 61 0.19 -10.76 13.64
N PRO A 62 -0.44 -10.04 14.59
CA PRO A 62 0.09 -8.76 15.00
C PRO A 62 1.47 -9.00 15.60
N ASN A 63 2.46 -8.30 15.05
CA ASN A 63 3.76 -8.11 15.70
C ASN A 63 3.59 -7.08 16.82
#